data_AF-A0A3N1J5W7-F1
#
_entry.id   AF-A0A3N1J5W7-F1
#
_cell.length_a   1.000
_cell.length_b   1.000
_cell.length_c   1.000
_cell.angle_alpha   90.00
_cell.angle_beta   90.00
_cell.angle_gamma   90.00
#
_symmetry.space_group_name_H-M   'P 1'
#
loop_
_entity.id
_entity.type
_entity.pdbx_description
1 polymer ?
#
loop_
_entity_poly.entity_id
_entity_poly.type
_entity_poly.pdbx_seq_one_letter_code
_entity_poly.pdbx_strand_id
1 'polypeptide(L)' 'MPNQEQTSDPTEPQDDFAARTAAAETLPLAERADAFSALHDELRTRLESGGSASA' A
#
# COMPACT_ATOMS: atom_id res chain seq x y z
N MET A 1 7.30 9.91 -35.31
CA MET A 1 7.04 8.99 -34.18
C MET A 1 7.04 9.84 -32.92
N PRO A 2 5.99 9.80 -32.09
CA PRO A 2 5.98 10.50 -30.81
C PRO A 2 7.01 9.79 -29.92
N ASN A 3 8.07 10.49 -29.53
CA ASN A 3 8.88 10.00 -28.43
C ASN A 3 8.05 10.32 -27.19
N GLN A 4 7.40 9.30 -26.64
CA GLN A 4 6.73 9.37 -25.34
C GLN A 4 7.78 9.87 -24.36
N GLU A 5 7.80 11.18 -24.12
CA GLU A 5 8.35 11.76 -22.92
C GLU A 5 7.52 11.13 -21.82
N GLN A 6 7.95 9.94 -21.40
CA GLN A 6 7.54 9.30 -20.18
C GLN A 6 8.04 10.25 -19.09
N THR A 7 7.27 11.30 -18.87
CA THR A 7 7.26 12.06 -17.64
C THR A 7 6.88 11.03 -16.59
N SER A 8 7.88 10.31 -16.09
CA SER A 8 7.80 9.60 -14.83
C SER A 8 7.49 10.70 -13.82
N ASP A 9 6.20 10.92 -13.60
CA ASP A 9 5.70 11.82 -12.58
C ASP A 9 6.27 11.30 -11.26
N PRO A 10 7.16 12.04 -10.60
CA PRO A 10 7.72 11.59 -9.36
C PRO A 10 6.63 11.76 -8.31
N THR A 11 6.03 10.66 -7.86
CA THR A 11 5.07 10.51 -6.74
C THR A 11 3.66 10.08 -7.17
N GLU A 12 3.54 8.92 -7.79
CA GLU A 12 2.40 8.06 -7.43
C GLU A 12 2.72 7.45 -6.04
N PRO A 13 1.80 7.44 -5.06
CA PRO A 13 1.95 6.76 -3.76
C PRO A 13 1.95 5.22 -3.90
N GLN A 14 2.51 4.73 -5.01
CA GLN A 14 2.44 3.38 -5.53
C GLN A 14 3.44 2.46 -4.84
N ASP A 15 3.50 2.51 -3.51
CA ASP A 15 3.31 1.29 -2.71
C ASP A 15 3.54 1.53 -1.21
N ASP A 16 2.91 2.56 -0.64
CA ASP A 16 2.84 2.69 0.82
C ASP A 16 2.29 1.42 1.47
N PHE A 17 1.40 0.71 0.77
CA PHE A 17 0.85 -0.56 1.24
C PHE A 17 1.86 -1.71 1.11
N ALA A 18 2.54 -1.90 -0.03
CA ALA A 18 3.54 -2.97 -0.13
C ALA A 18 4.76 -2.72 0.78
N ALA A 19 5.19 -1.47 0.97
CA ALA A 19 6.26 -1.14 1.91
C ALA A 19 5.88 -1.51 3.36
N ARG A 20 4.64 -1.22 3.76
CA ARG A 20 4.14 -1.57 5.10
C ARG A 20 3.91 -3.07 5.28
N THR A 21 3.47 -3.75 4.22
CA THR A 21 3.37 -5.22 4.18
C THR A 21 4.75 -5.86 4.36
N ALA A 22 5.75 -5.39 3.62
CA ALA A 22 7.13 -5.84 3.75
C ALA A 22 7.67 -5.59 5.17
N ALA A 23 7.36 -4.43 5.77
CA ALA A 23 7.74 -4.14 7.15
C ALA A 23 7.11 -5.14 8.14
N ALA A 24 5.82 -5.46 7.99
CA ALA A 24 5.14 -6.46 8.82
C ALA A 24 5.79 -7.85 8.70
N GLU A 25 6.24 -8.23 7.50
CA GLU A 25 6.96 -9.49 7.27
C GLU A 25 8.34 -9.54 7.92
N THR A 26 8.97 -8.40 8.24
CA THR A 26 10.25 -8.40 8.98
C THR A 26 10.08 -8.62 10.48
N LEU A 27 8.86 -8.51 11.02
CA LEU A 27 8.57 -8.70 12.43
C LEU A 27 8.70 -10.18 12.85
N PRO A 28 8.95 -10.46 14.15
CA PRO A 28 8.85 -11.80 14.71
C PRO A 28 7.48 -12.43 14.45
N LEU A 29 7.44 -13.75 14.25
CA LEU A 29 6.21 -14.47 13.85
C LEU A 29 5.01 -14.18 14.75
N ALA A 30 5.24 -14.05 16.06
CA ALA A 30 4.19 -13.74 17.04
C ALA A 30 3.54 -12.37 16.82
N GLU A 31 4.29 -11.40 16.27
CA GLU A 31 3.84 -10.00 16.09
C GLU A 31 3.23 -9.75 14.70
N ARG A 32 3.47 -10.66 13.74
CA ARG A 32 2.98 -10.50 12.36
C ARG A 32 1.46 -10.48 12.28
N ALA A 33 0.77 -11.31 13.07
CA ALA A 33 -0.69 -11.42 13.02
C ALA A 33 -1.36 -10.09 13.41
N ASP A 34 -0.87 -9.42 14.45
CA ASP A 34 -1.36 -8.12 14.88
C ASP A 34 -1.06 -7.04 13.84
N ALA A 35 0.15 -7.04 13.27
CA ALA A 35 0.54 -6.10 12.22
C ALA A 35 -0.31 -6.23 10.95
N PHE A 36 -0.58 -7.46 10.49
CA PHE A 36 -1.47 -7.68 9.34
C PHE A 36 -2.92 -7.30 9.65
N SER A 37 -3.40 -7.58 10.86
CA SER A 37 -4.76 -7.18 11.28
C SER A 37 -4.94 -5.65 11.21
N ALA A 38 -3.95 -4.89 11.71
CA ALA A 38 -3.95 -3.44 11.61
C ALA A 38 -3.96 -2.93 10.16
N LEU A 39 -3.14 -3.52 9.28
CA LEU A 39 -3.12 -3.16 7.85
C LEU A 39 -4.48 -3.41 7.18
N HIS A 40 -5.15 -4.53 7.51
CA HIS A 40 -6.47 -4.83 7.00
C HIS A 40 -7.55 -3.87 7.54
N ASP A 41 -7.47 -3.46 8.81
CA ASP A 41 -8.38 -2.46 9.38
C ASP A 41 -8.24 -1.09 8.71
N GLU A 42 -7.03 -0.70 8.37
CA GLU A 42 -6.78 0.53 7.61
C GLU A 42 -7.35 0.45 6.18
N LEU A 43 -7.18 -0.69 5.49
CA LEU A 43 -7.80 -0.92 4.18
C LEU A 43 -9.33 -0.83 4.26
N ARG A 44 -9.92 -1.48 5.26
CA ARG A 44 -11.37 -1.41 5.51
C ARG A 44 -11.81 0.03 5.74
N THR A 45 -11.14 0.77 6.62
CA THR A 45 -11.44 2.18 6.92
C THR A 45 -11.39 3.04 5.66
N ARG A 46 -10.39 2.81 4.79
CA ARG A 46 -10.25 3.52 3.52
C ARG A 46 -11.41 3.22 2.55
N LEU A 47 -11.81 1.96 2.45
CA LEU A 47 -12.94 1.54 1.62
C LEU A 47 -14.26 2.12 2.14
N GLU A 48 -14.48 2.09 3.46
CA GLU A 48 -15.64 2.68 4.13
C GLU A 48 -15.71 4.20 3.92
N SER A 49 -14.55 4.87 3.86
CA SER A 49 -14.44 6.32 3.65
C SER A 49 -14.57 6.74 2.17
N GLY A 50 -14.85 5.80 1.26
CA GLY A 50 -15.01 6.08 -0.17
C GLY A 50 -13.69 6.25 -0.94
N GLY A 51 -12.56 5.78 -0.39
CA GLY A 51 -11.29 5.77 -1.09
C GLY A 51 -11.29 4.70 -2.19
N SER A 52 -11.43 5.11 -3.45
CA SER A 52 -11.24 4.24 -4.61
C SER A 52 -9.84 3.65 -4.59
N ALA A 53 -9.72 2.41 -4.10
CA ALA A 53 -8.56 1.59 -4.41
C ALA A 53 -8.73 1.17 -5.88
N SER A 54 -8.24 2.00 -6.80
CA SER A 54 -8.02 1.55 -8.17
C SER A 54 -6.95 0.47 -8.10
N ALA A 55 -7.40 -0.78 -8.16
CA ALA A 55 -6.60 -1.96 -8.42
C ALA A 55 -6.39 -2.16 -9.92
#